data_AF-A0A1S2KCD5-F1
#
_entry.id   AF-A0A1S2KCD5-F1
#
_cell.length_a   1.000
_cell.length_b   1.000
_cell.length_c   1.000
_cell.angle_alpha   90.00
_cell.angle_beta   90.00
_cell.angle_gamma   90.00
#
_symmetry.space_group_name_H-M   'P 1'
#
loop_
_entity.id
_entity.type
_entity.pdbx_description
1 polymer ?
#
loop_
_entity_poly.entity_id
_entity_poly.type
_entity_poly.pdbx_seq_one_letter_code
_entity_poly.pdbx_strand_id
1 'polypeptide(L)' 'MREVADYLGNTPAVCRTSYINPRVIELYVEGVTVAAALPHLGAAAPYGLPATVGPAERAVLRMPRADRPDAA' A
#
# COMPACT_ATOMS: atom_id res chain seq x y z
N MET A 1 -7.84 5.77 -5.54
CA MET A 1 -9.04 4.91 -5.46
C MET A 1 -9.49 4.41 -6.81
N ARG A 2 -9.83 5.28 -7.77
CA ARG A 2 -10.26 4.88 -9.12
C ARG A 2 -9.32 3.89 -9.80
N GLU A 3 -8.02 4.19 -9.86
CA GLU A 3 -7.02 3.31 -10.48
C GLU A 3 -6.95 1.90 -9.87
N VAL A 4 -7.03 1.80 -8.54
CA VAL A 4 -7.05 0.51 -7.83
C VAL A 4 -8.35 -0.24 -8.11
N ALA A 5 -9.46 0.47 -8.18
CA ALA A 5 -10.76 -0.09 -8.55
C ALA A 5 -10.77 -0.65 -9.98
N ASP A 6 -10.24 0.12 -10.93
CA ASP A 6 -10.11 -0.30 -12.33
C ASP A 6 -9.20 -1.54 -12.45
N TYR A 7 -8.07 -1.55 -11.72
CA TYR A 7 -7.15 -2.69 -11.70
C TYR A 7 -7.78 -3.96 -11.10
N LEU A 8 -8.55 -3.82 -10.01
CA LEU A 8 -9.17 -4.96 -9.32
C LEU A 8 -10.54 -5.34 -9.88
N GLY A 9 -11.06 -4.63 -10.89
CA GLY A 9 -12.40 -4.87 -11.45
C GLY A 9 -13.55 -4.63 -10.46
N ASN A 10 -13.36 -3.73 -9.50
CA ASN A 10 -14.30 -3.45 -8.42
C ASN A 10 -14.69 -1.96 -8.39
N THR A 11 -15.71 -1.59 -7.61
CA THR A 11 -16.05 -0.17 -7.44
C THR A 11 -15.07 0.52 -6.48
N PRO A 12 -14.86 1.84 -6.60
CA PRO A 12 -14.04 2.60 -5.64
C PRO A 12 -14.50 2.44 -4.18
N ALA A 13 -15.80 2.29 -3.95
CA ALA A 13 -16.36 2.05 -2.63
C ALA A 13 -15.90 0.69 -2.07
N VAL A 14 -16.06 -0.38 -2.86
CA VAL A 14 -15.63 -1.74 -2.47
C VAL A 14 -14.12 -1.81 -2.23
N CYS A 15 -13.31 -1.20 -3.11
CA CYS A 15 -11.86 -1.16 -2.91
C CYS A 15 -11.45 -0.48 -1.61
N ARG A 16 -12.10 0.64 -1.28
CA ARG A 16 -11.82 1.38 -0.04
C ARG A 16 -12.17 0.58 1.21
N THR A 17 -13.25 -0.20 1.19
CA THR A 17 -13.72 -0.93 2.38
C THR A 17 -13.10 -2.31 2.54
N SER A 18 -12.71 -2.96 1.44
CA SER A 18 -12.40 -4.40 1.44
C SER A 18 -10.98 -4.74 1.00
N TYR A 19 -10.28 -3.84 0.31
CA TYR A 19 -8.96 -4.13 -0.26
C TYR A 19 -7.83 -3.25 0.30
N ILE A 20 -8.17 -2.06 0.79
CA ILE A 20 -7.18 -1.09 1.28
C ILE A 20 -7.30 -1.01 2.79
N ASN A 21 -6.17 -1.21 3.49
CA ASN A 21 -6.12 -0.95 4.92
C ASN A 21 -6.33 0.57 5.16
N PRO A 22 -7.34 1.00 5.96
CA PRO A 22 -7.61 2.40 6.23
C PRO A 22 -6.40 3.19 6.73
N ARG A 23 -5.49 2.55 7.47
CA ARG A 23 -4.28 3.19 8.01
C ARG A 23 -3.35 3.71 6.92
N VAL A 24 -3.33 3.08 5.74
CA VAL A 24 -2.54 3.57 4.59
C VAL A 24 -3.03 4.95 4.14
N ILE A 25 -4.34 5.20 4.22
CA ILE A 25 -4.95 6.48 3.84
C ILE A 25 -4.64 7.54 4.91
N GLU A 26 -4.74 7.18 6.19
CA GLU A 26 -4.41 8.08 7.31
C GLU A 26 -2.95 8.52 7.25
N LEU A 27 -2.02 7.56 7.11
CA LEU A 27 -0.59 7.84 6.98
C LEU A 27 -0.29 8.74 5.79
N TYR A 28 -0.98 8.54 4.66
CA TYR A 28 -0.85 9.42 3.51
C TYR A 28 -1.28 10.86 3.82
N VAL A 29 -2.38 11.05 4.56
CA VAL A 29 -2.83 12.38 5.01
C VAL A 29 -1.85 13.00 6.00
N GLU A 30 -1.21 12.18 6.84
CA GLU A 30 -0.12 12.57 7.76
C GLU A 30 1.22 12.84 7.04
N GLY A 31 1.30 12.66 5.72
CA GLY A 31 2.51 12.87 4.90
C GLY A 31 3.50 11.69 4.91
N VAL A 32 3.16 10.57 5.56
CA VAL A 32 3.96 9.35 5.60
C VAL A 32 3.65 8.49 4.37
N THR A 33 4.63 8.32 3.50
CA THR A 33 4.45 7.60 2.22
C THR A 33 5.60 6.66 1.91
N VAL A 34 5.43 5.80 0.89
CA VAL A 34 6.48 4.93 0.36
C VAL A 34 7.39 5.62 -0.67
N ALA A 35 7.34 6.94 -0.80
CA ALA A 35 8.04 7.70 -1.85
C ALA A 35 9.55 7.39 -1.90
N ALA A 36 10.19 7.21 -0.75
CA ALA A 36 11.61 6.85 -0.66
C ALA A 36 11.96 5.49 -1.29
N ALA A 37 10.99 4.59 -1.45
CA ALA A 37 11.17 3.29 -2.07
C ALA A 37 10.91 3.28 -3.58
N LEU A 38 10.23 4.30 -4.12
CA LEU A 38 9.86 4.36 -5.55
C LEU A 38 11.06 4.33 -6.51
N PRO A 39 12.20 4.99 -6.23
CA PRO A 39 13.38 4.90 -7.12
C PRO A 39 13.94 3.49 -7.28
N HIS A 40 13.61 2.58 -6.37
CA HIS A 40 14.08 1.19 -6.37
C HIS A 40 12.99 0.20 -6.81
N LEU A 41 11.83 0.68 -7.27
CA LEU A 41 10.75 -0.16 -7.75
C LEU A 41 11.21 -0.95 -8.98
N GLY A 42 10.90 -2.24 -9.02
CA GLY A 42 11.26 -3.10 -10.16
C GLY A 42 12.74 -3.49 -10.24
N ALA A 43 13.62 -2.96 -9.39
CA ALA A 43 15.05 -3.31 -9.40
C ALA A 43 15.33 -4.81 -9.19
N ALA A 44 14.40 -5.52 -8.55
CA ALA A 44 14.49 -6.95 -8.26
C ALA A 44 13.49 -7.81 -9.06
N ALA A 45 12.71 -7.20 -9.97
CA ALA A 45 11.62 -7.89 -10.66
C ALA A 45 11.84 -7.90 -12.18
N PRO A 46 11.57 -9.03 -12.88
CA PRO A 46 11.57 -9.08 -14.32
C PRO A 46 10.57 -8.09 -14.91
N TYR A 47 10.89 -7.52 -16.07
CA TYR A 47 9.99 -6.63 -16.78
C TYR A 47 8.65 -7.32 -17.08
N GLY A 48 7.54 -6.59 -16.88
CA GLY A 48 6.19 -7.10 -17.10
C GLY A 48 5.60 -7.90 -15.94
N LEU A 49 6.34 -8.12 -14.87
CA LEU A 49 5.82 -8.72 -13.64
C LEU A 49 5.68 -7.68 -12.52
N PRO A 50 4.67 -7.83 -11.63
CA PRO A 50 4.58 -7.03 -10.42
C PRO A 50 5.86 -7.14 -9.59
N ALA A 51 6.38 -6.01 -9.11
CA ALA A 51 7.55 -5.97 -8.24
C ALA A 51 7.21 -6.36 -6.79
N THR A 52 6.63 -7.55 -6.61
CA THR A 52 6.29 -8.12 -5.31
C THR A 52 7.56 -8.57 -4.57
N VAL A 53 7.49 -8.65 -3.24
CA VAL A 53 8.61 -9.05 -2.35
C VAL A 53 9.82 -8.09 -2.44
N GLY A 54 9.57 -6.86 -2.92
CA GLY A 54 10.60 -5.87 -3.23
C GLY A 54 10.70 -4.70 -2.23
N PRO A 55 11.49 -3.66 -2.58
CA PRO A 55 11.64 -2.45 -1.77
C PRO A 55 10.30 -1.77 -1.42
N ALA A 56 9.34 -1.78 -2.35
CA ALA A 56 8.01 -1.21 -2.14
C ALA A 56 7.21 -1.98 -1.08
N GLU A 57 7.19 -3.32 -1.14
CA GLU A 57 6.50 -4.15 -0.14
C GLU A 57 7.12 -3.94 1.25
N ARG A 58 8.46 -3.95 1.35
CA ARG A 58 9.14 -3.66 2.62
C ARG A 58 8.87 -2.25 3.14
N ALA A 59 8.64 -1.28 2.27
CA ALA A 59 8.27 0.07 2.69
C ALA A 59 6.86 0.09 3.28
N VAL A 60 5.90 -0.60 2.67
CA VAL A 60 4.55 -0.78 3.22
C VAL A 60 4.57 -1.53 4.55
N LEU A 61 5.37 -2.60 4.68
CA LEU A 61 5.48 -3.37 5.93
C LEU A 61 6.13 -2.58 7.08
N ARG A 62 6.96 -1.57 6.75
CA ARG A 62 7.62 -0.67 7.70
C ARG A 62 6.77 0.54 8.06
N MET A 63 5.70 0.82 7.32
CA MET A 63 4.72 1.79 7.77
C MET A 63 4.21 1.32 9.14
N PRO A 64 4.32 2.17 10.19
CA PRO A 64 3.97 1.74 11.54
C PRO A 64 2.56 1.19 11.56
N ARG A 65 2.42 -0.05 12.05
CA ARG A 65 1.13 -0.61 12.40
C ARG A 65 0.65 0.19 13.60
N ALA A 66 -0.48 0.88 13.49
CA ALA A 66 -1.14 1.39 14.69
C ALA A 66 -1.41 0.17 15.57
N ASP A 67 -0.87 0.20 16.78
CA ASP A 67 -1.13 -0.85 17.74
C ASP A 67 -2.64 -0.93 17.94
N ARG A 68 -3.10 -2.17 18.00
CA ARG A 68 -4.40 -2.55 18.53
C ARG A 68 -4.57 -1.77 19.85
N PRO A 69 -5.72 -1.11 20.13
CA PRO A 69 -5.93 -0.61 21.48
C PRO A 69 -5.69 -1.79 22.42
N ASP A 70 -4.75 -1.64 23.36
CA ASP A 70 -4.45 -2.68 24.33
C ASP A 70 -5.78 -3.14 24.93
N ALA A 71 -6.16 -4.36 24.58
CA ALA A 71 -7.24 -5.05 25.24
C ALA A 71 -6.68 -5.49 26.60
N ALA A 72 -7.18 -4.82 27.64
CA ALA A 72 -7.09 -5.08 29.08
C ALA A 72 -5.76 -4.74 29.78
#